data_AF-A0A7V2EF98-F1
#
_entry.id   AF-A0A7V2EF98-F1
#
_cell.length_a   1.000
_cell.length_b   1.000
_cell.length_c   1.000
_cell.angle_alpha   90.00
_cell.angle_beta   90.00
_cell.angle_gamma   90.00
#
_symmetry.space_group_name_H-M   'P 1'
#
loop_
_entity.id
_entity.type
_entity.pdbx_description
1 polymer ?
#
loop_
_entity_poly.entity_id
_entity_poly.type
_entity_poly.pdbx_seq_one_letter_code
_entity_poly.pdbx_strand_id
1 'polypeptide(L)' 'GISQSDLSRMEKGEYRVPLDVLFRILQAFELTLGEFFGELNHSPLTPEEQKLLNSFRALSADGQREVLDFVEFLKQREGR' A
#
# COMPACT_ATOMS: atom_id res chain seq x y z
N GLY A 1 -5.60 30.24 0.91
CA GLY A 1 -6.27 29.86 -0.36
C GLY A 1 -5.21 29.51 -1.38
N ILE A 2 -5.46 28.52 -2.21
CA ILE A 2 -4.59 28.17 -3.34
C ILE A 2 -5.11 28.94 -4.55
N SER A 3 -4.22 29.51 -5.38
CA SER A 3 -4.65 30.19 -6.60
C SER A 3 -5.18 29.18 -7.62
N GLN A 4 -6.22 29.53 -8.36
CA GLN A 4 -6.75 28.71 -9.45
C GLN A 4 -5.70 28.46 -10.55
N SER A 5 -4.79 29.42 -10.77
CA SER A 5 -3.66 29.26 -11.70
C SER A 5 -2.70 28.16 -11.23
N ASP A 6 -2.46 28.07 -9.94
CA ASP A 6 -1.56 27.08 -9.36
C ASP A 6 -2.23 25.71 -9.37
N LEU A 7 -3.52 25.64 -9.05
CA LEU A 7 -4.31 24.41 -9.12
C LEU A 7 -4.32 23.83 -10.55
N SER A 8 -4.52 24.67 -11.57
CA SER A 8 -4.51 24.21 -12.97
C SER A 8 -3.13 23.67 -13.40
N ARG A 9 -2.04 24.25 -12.90
CA ARG A 9 -0.68 23.77 -13.18
C ARG A 9 -0.36 22.47 -12.44
N MET A 10 -0.90 22.30 -11.23
CA MET A 10 -0.82 21.05 -10.47
C MET A 10 -1.54 19.92 -11.20
N GLU A 11 -2.76 20.16 -11.69
CA GLU A 11 -3.55 19.17 -12.47
C GLU A 11 -2.86 18.74 -13.77
N LYS A 12 -2.09 19.63 -14.40
CA LYS A 12 -1.31 19.34 -15.62
C LYS A 12 0.06 18.71 -15.37
N GLY A 13 0.46 18.54 -14.10
CA GLY A 13 1.77 17.99 -13.73
C GLY A 13 2.96 18.93 -13.96
N GLU A 14 2.71 20.21 -14.26
CA GLU A 14 3.74 21.24 -14.53
C GLU A 14 4.31 21.85 -13.23
N TYR A 15 3.72 21.50 -12.08
CA TYR A 15 4.10 22.00 -10.77
C TYR A 15 3.92 20.89 -9.72
N ARG A 16 5.00 20.57 -9.00
CA ARG A 16 4.91 19.63 -7.87
C ARG A 16 4.14 20.29 -6.73
N VAL A 17 3.04 19.66 -6.34
CA VAL A 17 2.17 20.11 -5.25
C VAL A 17 2.96 20.08 -3.92
N PRO A 18 3.04 21.20 -3.19
CA PRO A 18 3.55 21.20 -1.82
C PRO A 18 2.75 20.23 -0.93
N LEU A 19 3.41 19.48 -0.03
CA LEU A 19 2.74 18.46 0.78
C LEU A 19 1.60 19.05 1.64
N ASP A 20 1.73 20.27 2.13
CA ASP A 20 0.68 20.96 2.89
C ASP A 20 -0.57 21.23 2.05
N VAL A 21 -0.41 21.51 0.75
CA VAL A 21 -1.51 21.64 -0.20
C VAL A 21 -2.16 20.29 -0.47
N LEU A 22 -1.35 19.24 -0.66
CA LEU A 22 -1.85 17.88 -0.82
C LEU A 22 -2.71 17.48 0.40
N PHE A 23 -2.22 17.66 1.63
CA PHE A 23 -2.98 17.33 2.84
C PHE A 23 -4.30 18.09 2.97
N ARG A 24 -4.34 19.36 2.56
CA ARG A 24 -5.59 20.14 2.55
C ARG A 24 -6.60 19.61 1.53
N ILE A 25 -6.13 19.15 0.36
CA ILE A 25 -6.97 18.49 -0.64
C ILE A 25 -7.51 17.17 -0.07
N LEU A 26 -6.65 16.32 0.48
CA LEU A 26 -7.04 15.06 1.13
C LEU A 26 -8.12 15.26 2.20
N GLN A 27 -7.91 16.25 3.07
CA GLN A 27 -8.87 16.59 4.12
C GLN A 27 -10.23 17.04 3.56
N ALA A 28 -10.25 17.83 2.48
CA ALA A 28 -11.49 18.32 1.88
C ALA A 28 -12.30 17.20 1.18
N PHE A 29 -11.62 16.16 0.70
CA PHE A 29 -12.24 14.99 0.07
C PHE A 29 -12.44 13.81 1.04
N GLU A 30 -12.09 13.99 2.32
CA GLU A 30 -12.12 12.94 3.34
C GLU A 30 -11.33 11.67 2.94
N LEU A 31 -10.23 11.85 2.20
CA LEU A 31 -9.37 10.77 1.73
C LEU A 31 -8.12 10.64 2.60
N THR A 32 -7.68 9.41 2.81
CA THR A 32 -6.35 9.09 3.31
C THR A 32 -5.31 9.20 2.20
N LEU A 33 -4.02 9.31 2.58
CA LEU A 33 -2.91 9.22 1.61
C LEU A 33 -2.96 7.90 0.82
N GLY A 34 -3.34 6.80 1.46
CA GLY A 34 -3.45 5.48 0.83
C GLY A 34 -4.55 5.43 -0.22
N GLU A 35 -5.70 6.06 0.02
CA GLU A 35 -6.78 6.14 -0.96
C GLU A 35 -6.43 7.08 -2.12
N PHE A 36 -5.80 8.22 -1.83
CA PHE A 36 -5.46 9.23 -2.85
C PHE A 36 -4.44 8.76 -3.86
N PHE A 37 -3.39 8.10 -3.39
CA PHE A 37 -2.39 7.55 -4.29
C PHE A 37 -2.87 6.27 -4.99
N GLY A 38 -4.08 5.78 -4.64
CA GLY A 38 -4.43 4.38 -4.78
C GLY A 38 -3.53 3.55 -3.87
N GLU A 39 -3.91 2.32 -3.57
CA GLU A 39 -2.96 1.38 -2.99
C GLU A 39 -1.80 1.17 -3.99
N LEU A 40 -0.79 2.05 -3.96
CA LEU A 40 0.32 2.08 -4.92
C LEU A 40 1.13 0.78 -4.90
N ASN A 41 0.83 -0.15 -3.98
CA ASN A 41 1.52 -1.43 -3.83
C ASN A 41 0.61 -2.61 -3.47
N HIS A 42 -0.71 -2.52 -3.54
CA HIS A 42 -1.56 -3.70 -3.39
C HIS A 42 -2.22 -4.00 -4.72
N SER A 43 -1.45 -4.65 -5.61
CA SER A 43 -2.11 -5.59 -6.51
C SER A 43 -3.02 -6.46 -5.64
N PRO A 44 -4.30 -6.66 -6.00
CA PRO A 44 -5.15 -7.56 -5.25
C PRO A 44 -4.44 -8.90 -5.14
N LEU A 45 -4.42 -9.47 -3.94
CA LEU A 45 -3.80 -10.78 -3.71
C LEU A 45 -4.32 -11.75 -4.76
N THR A 46 -3.41 -12.47 -5.40
CA THR A 46 -3.77 -13.61 -6.25
C THR A 46 -4.62 -14.60 -5.46
N PRO A 47 -5.47 -15.41 -6.13
CA PRO A 47 -6.25 -16.45 -5.45
C PRO A 47 -5.39 -17.36 -4.56
N GLU A 48 -4.16 -17.65 -4.98
CA GLU A 48 -3.18 -18.45 -4.26
C GLU A 48 -2.68 -17.74 -3.00
N GLU A 49 -2.31 -16.46 -3.09
CA GLU A 49 -1.90 -15.65 -1.93
C GLU A 49 -3.04 -15.48 -0.92
N GLN A 50 -4.26 -15.27 -1.41
CA GLN A 50 -5.44 -15.17 -0.56
C GLN A 50 -5.73 -16.49 0.16
N LYS A 51 -5.58 -17.63 -0.53
CA LYS A 51 -5.74 -18.97 0.07
C LYS A 51 -4.66 -19.23 1.12
N LEU A 52 -3.40 -18.86 0.85
CA LEU A 52 -2.30 -18.97 1.80
C LEU A 52 -2.58 -18.15 3.06
N LEU A 53 -2.96 -16.89 2.90
CA LEU A 53 -3.28 -16.00 4.02
C LEU A 53 -4.44 -16.53 4.87
N ASN A 54 -5.50 -17.03 4.24
CA ASN A 54 -6.63 -17.62 4.95
C ASN A 54 -6.22 -18.88 5.71
N SER A 55 -5.40 -19.74 5.10
CA SER A 55 -4.89 -20.96 5.74
C SER A 55 -3.98 -20.63 6.92
N PHE A 56 -3.09 -19.65 6.76
CA PHE A 56 -2.19 -19.18 7.81
C PHE A 56 -2.95 -18.62 9.02
N ARG A 57 -3.97 -17.78 8.78
CA ARG A 57 -4.81 -17.21 9.84
C ARG A 57 -5.62 -18.25 10.62
N ALA A 58 -5.88 -19.41 10.02
CA ALA A 58 -6.59 -20.50 10.68
C ALA A 58 -5.69 -21.37 11.59
N LEU A 59 -4.36 -21.18 11.56
CA LEU A 59 -3.41 -21.90 12.41
C LEU A 59 -3.35 -21.33 13.83
N SER A 60 -2.89 -22.14 14.78
CA SER A 60 -2.48 -21.67 16.11
C SER A 60 -1.24 -20.77 16.03
N ALA A 61 -0.92 -20.06 17.12
CA ALA A 61 0.29 -19.22 17.17
C ALA A 61 1.58 -20.01 16.88
N ASP A 62 1.68 -21.23 17.40
CA ASP A 62 2.83 -22.11 17.15
C ASP A 62 2.89 -22.54 15.67
N GLY A 63 1.74 -22.90 15.08
CA GLY A 63 1.67 -23.25 13.65
C GLY A 63 1.98 -22.08 12.73
N GLN A 64 1.52 -20.87 13.07
CA GLN A 64 1.90 -19.65 12.36
C GLN A 64 3.41 -19.42 12.41
N ARG A 65 4.03 -19.63 13.58
CA ARG A 65 5.47 -19.48 13.75
C ARG A 65 6.26 -20.46 12.88
N GLU A 66 5.85 -21.72 12.85
CA GLU A 66 6.48 -22.75 12.01
C GLU A 66 6.40 -22.42 10.51
N VAL A 67 5.25 -21.90 10.04
CA VAL A 67 5.11 -21.45 8.65
C VAL A 67 6.08 -20.30 8.34
N LEU A 68 6.22 -19.33 9.23
CA LEU A 68 7.17 -18.22 9.03
C LEU A 68 8.62 -18.70 8.99
N ASP A 69 8.99 -19.62 9.90
CA ASP A 69 10.33 -20.23 9.92
C ASP A 69 10.62 -20.99 8.62
N PHE A 70 9.62 -21.71 8.08
CA PHE A 70 9.75 -22.41 6.81
C PHE A 70 9.90 -21.47 5.61
N VAL A 71 9.16 -20.35 5.59
CA VAL A 71 9.30 -19.32 4.54
C VAL A 71 10.71 -18.72 4.56
N GLU A 72 11.26 -18.42 5.73
CA GLU A 72 12.64 -17.95 5.85
C GLU A 72 13.67 -18.99 5.41
N PHE A 73 13.45 -20.27 5.74
CA PHE A 73 14.27 -21.37 5.22
C PHE A 73 14.26 -21.43 3.68
N LEU A 74 13.08 -21.33 3.05
CA LEU A 74 12.96 -21.35 1.59
C LEU A 74 13.69 -20.16 0.95
N LYS A 75 13.54 -18.95 1.50
CA LYS A 75 14.23 -17.74 1.02
C LYS A 75 15.75 -17.90 1.04
N GLN A 76 16.29 -18.50 2.10
CA GLN A 76 17.72 -18.78 2.20
C GLN A 76 18.21 -19.85 1.21
N ARG A 77 17.36 -20.83 0.88
CA ARG A 77 17.69 -21.90 -0.07
C ARG A 77 17.66 -21.41 -1.52
N GLU A 78 16.71 -20.56 -1.89
CA GLU A 78 16.58 -20.01 -3.24
C GLU A 78 17.56 -18.86 -3.54
N GLY A 79 18.05 -18.19 -2.49
CA GLY A 79 19.11 -17.17 -2.61
C GLY A 79 20.53 -17.74 -2.80
N ARG A 80 20.68 -19.05 -3.00
CA ARG A 80 21.93 -19.77 -3.32
C ARG A 80 21.86 -20.36 -4.71
#